data_AF-A0AAE9QWT6-F1
#
_entry.id   AF-A0AAE9QWT6-F1
#
_cell.length_a   1.000
_cell.length_b   1.000
_cell.length_c   1.000
_cell.angle_alpha   90.00
_cell.angle_beta   90.00
_cell.angle_gamma   90.00
#
_symmetry.space_group_name_H-M   'P 1'
#
loop_
_entity.id
_entity.type
_entity.pdbx_description
1 polymer ?
#
loop_
_entity_poly.entity_id
_entity_poly.type
_entity_poly.pdbx_seq_one_letter_code
_entity_poly.pdbx_strand_id
1 'polypeptide(L)'
;MIIDLSNLAHLFSDLTKTLEIHIFTIFVCFDIFTGLVKGITNKKANSTKGLSGIIKHFLVVLLVYTVYPYLILLGAKAVAVAFVLFFIAAYGISIIENWGQLGLPMPSFVKMFFEKLKRDTDQFDIATIKIDKTGVKVQTPASNLEQLKKENNNE
;
A
#
# COMPACT_ATOMS: atom_id res chain seq x y z
N MET A 1 -33.91 -1.60 15.22
CA MET A 1 -32.79 -2.14 16.02
C MET A 1 -32.28 -0.98 16.87
N ILE A 2 -32.41 -1.06 18.19
CA ILE A 2 -31.87 0.00 19.08
C ILE A 2 -30.39 -0.32 19.27
N ILE A 3 -29.54 0.60 18.84
CA ILE A 3 -28.09 0.50 19.04
C ILE A 3 -27.83 0.83 20.52
N ASP A 4 -27.57 -0.19 21.32
CA ASP A 4 -27.20 -0.05 22.73
C ASP A 4 -25.67 -0.03 22.87
N LEU A 5 -25.18 0.80 23.78
CA LEU A 5 -23.78 0.91 24.15
C LEU A 5 -23.24 -0.42 24.69
N SER A 6 -24.08 -1.20 25.37
CA SER A 6 -23.73 -2.54 25.88
C SER A 6 -23.35 -3.50 24.73
N ASN A 7 -24.16 -3.53 23.66
CA ASN A 7 -23.93 -4.36 22.48
C ASN A 7 -22.66 -3.92 21.72
N LEU A 8 -22.41 -2.61 21.62
CA LEU A 8 -21.20 -2.07 21.02
C LEU A 8 -19.95 -2.48 21.81
N ALA A 9 -19.99 -2.38 23.14
CA ALA A 9 -18.88 -2.75 24.01
C ALA A 9 -18.53 -4.25 23.90
N HIS A 10 -19.54 -5.12 23.82
CA HIS A 10 -19.33 -6.55 23.58
C HIS A 10 -18.65 -6.83 22.23
N LEU A 11 -19.09 -6.17 21.16
CA LEU A 11 -18.47 -6.30 19.84
C LEU A 11 -17.00 -5.85 19.83
N PHE A 12 -16.67 -4.74 20.52
CA PHE A 12 -15.29 -4.29 20.68
C PHE A 12 -14.45 -5.26 21.50
N SER A 13 -15.02 -5.90 22.53
CA SER A 13 -14.32 -6.92 23.32
C SER A 13 -14.03 -8.19 22.50
N ASP A 14 -14.94 -8.56 21.60
CA ASP A 14 -14.79 -9.75 20.75
C ASP A 14 -14.04 -9.49 19.45
N LEU A 15 -13.72 -8.23 19.12
CA LEU A 15 -13.05 -7.85 17.88
C LEU A 15 -11.78 -8.66 17.63
N THR A 16 -10.97 -8.84 18.67
CA THR A 16 -9.68 -9.57 18.60
C THR A 16 -9.85 -11.08 18.48
N LYS A 17 -11.05 -11.61 18.73
CA LYS A 17 -11.39 -13.03 18.62
C LYS A 17 -11.93 -13.39 17.23
N THR A 18 -12.34 -12.39 16.43
CA THR A 18 -12.80 -12.63 15.06
C THR A 18 -11.61 -12.98 14.15
N LEU A 19 -11.81 -13.97 13.28
CA LEU A 19 -10.76 -14.51 12.42
C LEU A 19 -10.28 -13.45 11.42
N GLU A 20 -11.19 -12.62 10.93
CA GLU A 20 -10.93 -11.55 9.97
C GLU A 20 -9.93 -10.52 10.53
N ILE A 21 -10.21 -10.00 11.73
CA ILE A 21 -9.36 -9.03 12.42
C ILE A 21 -8.05 -9.66 12.87
N HIS A 22 -8.07 -10.93 13.30
CA HIS A 22 -6.85 -11.65 13.68
C HIS A 22 -5.86 -11.79 12.51
N ILE A 23 -6.34 -12.25 11.35
CA ILE A 23 -5.52 -12.36 10.14
C ILE A 23 -5.03 -10.98 9.70
N PHE A 24 -5.91 -9.97 9.69
CA PHE A 24 -5.53 -8.60 9.38
C PHE A 24 -4.37 -8.11 10.24
N THR A 25 -4.46 -8.27 11.56
CA THR A 25 -3.42 -7.83 12.49
C THR A 25 -2.09 -8.55 12.25
N ILE A 26 -2.12 -9.85 11.94
CA ILE A 26 -0.90 -10.60 11.57
C ILE A 26 -0.26 -10.00 10.31
N PHE A 27 -1.06 -9.70 9.27
CA PHE A 27 -0.54 -9.11 8.03
C PHE A 27 0.08 -7.74 8.27
N VAL A 28 -0.55 -6.88 9.09
CA VAL A 28 0.02 -5.58 9.46
C VAL A 28 1.35 -5.75 10.19
N CYS A 29 1.41 -6.64 11.19
CA CYS A 29 2.64 -6.90 11.95
C CYS A 29 3.75 -7.43 11.04
N PHE A 30 3.42 -8.33 10.12
CA PHE A 30 4.38 -8.89 9.18
C PHE A 30 4.87 -7.86 8.16
N ASP A 31 4.00 -6.96 7.71
CA ASP A 31 4.38 -5.86 6.82
C ASP A 31 5.33 -4.86 7.51
N ILE A 32 5.02 -4.47 8.75
CA ILE A 32 5.92 -3.62 9.56
C ILE A 32 7.28 -4.30 9.73
N PHE A 33 7.28 -5.60 10.05
CA PHE A 33 8.51 -6.37 10.24
C PHE A 33 9.33 -6.44 8.95
N THR A 34 8.73 -6.85 7.83
CA THR A 34 9.43 -6.94 6.53
C THR A 34 9.91 -5.57 6.05
N GLY A 35 9.15 -4.50 6.31
CA GLY A 35 9.52 -3.12 6.02
C GLY A 35 10.75 -2.66 6.82
N LEU A 36 10.83 -3.05 8.10
CA LEU A 36 12.00 -2.77 8.95
C LEU A 36 13.24 -3.53 8.46
N VAL A 37 13.12 -4.84 8.22
CA VAL A 37 14.22 -5.68 7.72
C VAL A 37 14.75 -5.15 6.39
N LYS A 38 13.84 -4.74 5.49
CA LYS A 38 14.19 -4.07 4.22
C LYS A 38 14.98 -2.79 4.46
N GLY A 39 14.54 -1.92 5.38
CA GLY A 39 15.20 -0.66 5.69
C GLY A 39 16.64 -0.84 6.17
N ILE A 40 16.86 -1.85 7.02
CA ILE A 40 18.18 -2.22 7.55
C ILE A 40 19.06 -2.78 6.44
N THR A 41 18.56 -3.76 5.67
CA THR A 41 19.32 -4.45 4.61
C THR A 41 19.82 -3.49 3.54
N ASN A 42 19.00 -2.50 3.16
CA ASN A 42 19.36 -1.51 2.15
C ASN A 42 20.27 -0.38 2.67
N LYS A 43 20.70 -0.40 3.94
CA LYS A 43 21.44 0.69 4.61
C LYS A 43 20.78 2.07 4.47
N LYS A 44 19.47 2.10 4.21
CA LYS A 44 18.65 3.30 3.97
C LYS A 44 17.66 3.54 5.12
N ALA A 45 18.01 3.10 6.33
CA ALA A 45 17.24 3.31 7.54
C ALA A 45 17.27 4.81 7.93
N ASN A 46 16.40 5.59 7.32
CA ASN A 46 16.14 6.96 7.76
C ASN A 46 14.99 6.93 8.78
N SER A 47 15.29 7.34 10.01
CA SER A 47 14.33 7.36 11.13
C SER A 47 13.04 8.11 10.78
N THR A 48 13.12 9.22 10.04
CA THR A 48 11.96 10.00 9.60
C THR A 48 11.05 9.19 8.66
N LYS A 49 11.64 8.41 7.74
CA LYS A 49 10.87 7.51 6.86
C LYS A 49 10.28 6.33 7.64
N GLY A 50 11.01 5.79 8.61
CA GLY A 50 10.54 4.72 9.48
C GLY A 50 9.34 5.13 10.32
N LEU A 51 9.40 6.29 10.96
CA LEU A 51 8.29 6.84 11.76
C LEU A 51 7.07 7.13 10.89
N SER A 52 7.25 7.71 9.70
CA SER A 52 6.15 7.93 8.75
C SER A 52 5.47 6.62 8.34
N GLY A 53 6.25 5.54 8.16
CA GLY A 53 5.70 4.21 7.91
C GLY A 53 4.83 3.71 9.07
N ILE A 54 5.36 3.75 10.29
CA ILE A 54 4.65 3.31 11.49
C ILE A 54 3.34 4.10 11.69
N ILE A 55 3.36 5.42 11.50
CA ILE A 55 2.16 6.26 11.60
C ILE A 55 1.10 5.81 10.59
N LYS A 56 1.48 5.54 9.34
CA LYS A 56 0.53 5.07 8.32
C LYS A 56 -0.12 3.75 8.71
N HIS A 57 0.66 2.77 9.19
CA HIS A 57 0.10 1.50 9.63
C HIS A 57 -0.83 1.67 10.83
N PHE A 58 -0.46 2.53 11.79
CA PHE A 58 -1.31 2.84 12.94
C PHE A 58 -2.66 3.45 12.53
N LEU A 59 -2.67 4.41 11.60
CA LEU A 59 -3.90 5.02 11.11
C LEU A 59 -4.83 4.01 10.42
N VAL A 60 -4.26 3.07 9.65
CA VAL A 60 -5.05 2.03 8.98
C VAL A 60 -5.61 1.02 10.00
N VAL A 61 -4.82 0.60 10.99
CA VAL A 61 -5.31 -0.26 12.08
C VAL A 61 -6.45 0.42 12.82
N LEU A 62 -6.28 1.70 13.19
CA LEU A 62 -7.33 2.47 13.87
C LEU A 62 -8.62 2.55 13.03
N LEU A 63 -8.48 2.80 11.73
CA LEU A 63 -9.62 2.83 10.81
C LEU A 63 -10.35 1.49 10.78
N VAL A 64 -9.63 0.38 10.60
CA VAL A 64 -10.23 -0.95 10.48
C VAL A 64 -10.92 -1.37 11.78
N TYR A 65 -10.25 -1.20 12.92
CA TYR A 65 -10.79 -1.53 14.24
C TYR A 65 -11.99 -0.67 14.63
N THR A 66 -12.07 0.56 14.13
CA THR A 66 -13.23 1.43 14.37
C THR A 66 -14.39 1.06 13.44
N VAL A 67 -14.16 0.92 12.14
CA VAL A 67 -15.23 0.76 11.13
C VAL A 67 -15.84 -0.64 11.15
N TYR A 68 -15.04 -1.69 11.33
CA TYR A 68 -15.51 -3.07 11.32
C TYR A 68 -16.71 -3.34 12.26
N PRO A 69 -16.68 -3.00 13.57
CA PRO A 69 -17.81 -3.27 14.46
C PRO A 69 -19.08 -2.51 14.04
N TYR A 70 -18.96 -1.30 13.49
CA TYR A 70 -20.14 -0.57 12.97
C TYR A 70 -20.76 -1.27 11.77
N LEU A 71 -19.96 -1.80 10.84
CA LEU A 71 -20.48 -2.57 9.71
C LEU A 71 -21.21 -3.84 10.16
N ILE A 72 -20.71 -4.50 11.21
CA ILE A 72 -21.40 -5.64 11.83
C ILE A 72 -22.73 -5.20 12.47
N LEU A 73 -22.74 -4.09 13.21
CA LEU A 73 -23.96 -3.55 13.84
C LEU A 73 -25.04 -3.15 12.84
N LEU A 74 -24.65 -2.65 11.66
CA LEU A 74 -25.58 -2.33 10.58
C LEU A 74 -26.15 -3.58 9.87
N GLY A 75 -25.77 -4.78 10.31
CA GLY A 75 -26.14 -6.05 9.66
C GLY A 75 -25.39 -6.31 8.36
N ALA A 76 -24.38 -5.50 8.04
CA ALA A 76 -23.63 -5.56 6.78
C ALA A 76 -22.40 -6.47 6.89
N LYS A 77 -22.56 -7.70 7.41
CA LYS A 77 -21.44 -8.62 7.66
C LYS A 77 -20.61 -8.91 6.41
N ALA A 78 -21.24 -9.14 5.26
CA ALA A 78 -20.52 -9.37 4.01
C ALA A 78 -19.63 -8.17 3.61
N VAL A 79 -20.11 -6.95 3.85
CA VAL A 79 -19.37 -5.71 3.61
C VAL A 79 -18.22 -5.57 4.61
N ALA A 80 -18.43 -5.89 5.88
CA ALA A 80 -17.39 -5.89 6.91
C ALA A 80 -16.23 -6.82 6.55
N VAL A 81 -16.55 -8.05 6.11
CA VAL A 81 -15.55 -9.03 5.67
C VAL A 81 -14.80 -8.54 4.43
N ALA A 82 -15.51 -8.06 3.40
CA ALA A 82 -14.89 -7.53 2.19
C ALA A 82 -13.97 -6.32 2.50
N PHE A 83 -14.39 -5.46 3.41
CA PHE A 83 -13.62 -4.30 3.87
C PHE A 83 -12.31 -4.71 4.54
N VAL A 84 -12.32 -5.70 5.45
CA VAL A 84 -11.10 -6.21 6.07
C VAL A 84 -10.21 -6.94 5.07
N LEU A 85 -10.81 -7.76 4.18
CA LEU A 85 -10.08 -8.46 3.12
C LEU A 85 -9.38 -7.50 2.16
N PHE A 86 -9.98 -6.36 1.84
CA PHE A 86 -9.35 -5.31 1.04
C PHE A 86 -8.04 -4.84 1.69
N PHE A 87 -8.05 -4.56 2.99
CA PHE A 87 -6.84 -4.17 3.70
C PHE A 87 -5.83 -5.32 3.80
N ILE A 88 -6.27 -6.55 4.09
CA ILE A 88 -5.38 -7.73 4.07
C ILE A 88 -4.66 -7.84 2.73
N ALA A 89 -5.37 -7.69 1.61
CA ALA A 89 -4.78 -7.71 0.28
C ALA A 89 -3.76 -6.56 0.09
N ALA A 90 -4.08 -5.34 0.54
CA ALA A 90 -3.16 -4.21 0.48
C ALA A 90 -1.86 -4.46 1.25
N TYR A 91 -1.95 -5.01 2.47
CA TYR A 91 -0.78 -5.40 3.25
C TYR A 91 -0.03 -6.58 2.63
N GLY A 92 -0.74 -7.56 2.07
CA GLY A 92 -0.15 -8.68 1.33
C GLY A 92 0.70 -8.21 0.14
N ILE A 93 0.22 -7.24 -0.63
CA ILE A 93 0.96 -6.63 -1.73
C ILE A 93 2.24 -5.95 -1.21
N SER A 94 2.14 -5.17 -0.13
CA SER A 94 3.30 -4.51 0.50
C SER A 94 4.35 -5.52 1.00
N ILE A 95 3.91 -6.62 1.61
CA ILE A 95 4.79 -7.72 2.04
C ILE A 95 5.53 -8.32 0.84
N ILE A 96 4.83 -8.65 -0.24
CA ILE A 96 5.44 -9.22 -1.45
C ILE A 96 6.45 -8.24 -2.06
N GLU A 97 6.14 -6.95 -2.06
CA GLU A 97 7.08 -5.92 -2.52
C GLU A 97 8.35 -5.90 -1.66
N ASN A 98 8.19 -5.89 -0.32
CA ASN A 98 9.32 -5.95 0.62
C ASN A 98 10.14 -7.23 0.42
N TRP A 99 9.48 -8.37 0.21
CA TRP A 99 10.10 -9.67 -0.05
C TRP A 99 10.99 -9.65 -1.29
N GLY A 100 10.48 -9.10 -2.40
CA GLY A 100 11.25 -8.93 -3.63
C GLY A 100 12.44 -7.97 -3.46
N GLN A 101 12.27 -6.88 -2.71
CA GLN A 101 13.36 -5.92 -2.44
C GLN A 101 14.43 -6.47 -1.50
N LEU A 102 14.11 -7.49 -0.70
CA LEU A 102 15.08 -8.25 0.10
C LEU A 102 15.87 -9.28 -0.72
N GLY A 103 15.53 -9.47 -2.00
CA GLY A 103 16.19 -10.45 -2.87
C GLY A 103 15.80 -11.91 -2.56
N LEU A 104 14.71 -12.11 -1.83
CA LEU A 104 14.21 -13.44 -1.51
C LEU A 104 13.60 -14.11 -2.76
N PRO A 105 13.68 -15.45 -2.85
CA PRO A 105 13.17 -16.17 -4.02
C PRO A 105 11.68 -15.90 -4.21
N MET A 106 11.31 -15.58 -5.45
CA MET A 106 9.93 -15.28 -5.82
C MET A 106 9.62 -15.89 -7.19
N PRO A 107 8.44 -16.48 -7.40
CA PRO A 107 8.06 -17.02 -8.70
C PRO A 107 8.11 -15.97 -9.81
N SER A 108 8.54 -16.38 -11.01
CA SER A 108 8.73 -15.47 -12.15
C SER A 108 7.47 -14.66 -12.51
N PHE A 109 6.29 -15.27 -12.39
CA PHE A 109 5.02 -14.60 -12.69
C PHE A 109 4.74 -13.42 -11.73
N VAL A 110 5.05 -13.57 -10.43
CA VAL A 110 4.87 -12.50 -9.44
C VAL A 110 5.85 -11.37 -9.73
N LYS A 111 7.11 -11.71 -10.05
CA LYS A 111 8.13 -10.72 -10.38
C LYS A 111 7.73 -9.88 -11.59
N MET A 112 7.27 -10.54 -12.65
CA MET A 112 6.81 -9.89 -13.87
C MET A 112 5.59 -8.99 -13.61
N PHE A 113 4.65 -9.41 -12.77
CA PHE A 113 3.48 -8.60 -12.39
C PHE A 113 3.90 -7.29 -11.71
N PHE A 114 4.76 -7.37 -10.69
CA PHE A 114 5.24 -6.17 -9.99
C PHE A 114 6.13 -5.28 -10.87
N GLU A 115 6.96 -5.85 -11.75
CA GLU A 115 7.74 -5.07 -12.71
C GLU A 115 6.85 -4.33 -13.71
N LYS A 116 5.77 -4.95 -14.17
CA LYS A 116 4.80 -4.30 -15.05
C LYS A 116 4.10 -3.12 -14.36
N LEU A 117 3.63 -3.31 -13.13
CA LEU A 117 2.98 -2.24 -12.35
C LEU A 117 3.89 -1.00 -12.16
N LYS A 118 5.20 -1.22 -11.95
CA LYS A 118 6.17 -0.12 -11.87
C LYS A 118 6.28 0.66 -13.17
N ARG A 119 6.39 -0.04 -14.31
CA ARG A 119 6.45 0.58 -15.64
C ARG A 119 5.19 1.38 -15.95
N ASP A 120 4.02 0.85 -15.61
CA ASP A 120 2.73 1.51 -15.86
C ASP A 120 2.56 2.77 -14.96
N THR A 121 3.18 2.81 -13.79
CA THR A 121 3.17 3.98 -12.90
C THR A 121 4.06 5.12 -13.44
N ASP A 122 5.22 4.78 -14.01
CA ASP A 122 6.17 5.76 -14.58
C ASP A 122 5.69 6.37 -15.91
N GLN A 123 4.67 5.76 -16.56
CA GLN A 123 4.12 6.25 -17.83
C GLN A 123 3.20 7.48 -17.69
N PHE A 124 2.85 7.88 -16.46
CA PHE A 124 2.04 9.06 -16.17
C PHE A 124 2.86 10.33 -15.84
N ASP A 125 4.08 10.46 -16.37
CA ASP A 125 4.83 11.71 -16.33
C ASP A 125 4.09 12.78 -17.15
N ILE A 126 3.22 13.55 -16.48
CA ILE A 126 2.68 14.80 -17.02
C ILE A 126 3.89 15.69 -17.32
N ALA A 127 4.01 16.18 -18.55
CA ALA A 127 5.03 17.17 -18.88
C ALA A 127 4.88 18.37 -17.94
N THR A 128 5.75 18.48 -16.94
CA THR A 128 5.78 19.64 -16.05
C THR A 128 6.25 20.85 -16.84
N ILE A 129 5.34 21.79 -17.08
CA ILE A 129 5.68 23.11 -17.62
C ILE A 129 6.36 23.88 -16.51
N LYS A 130 7.68 24.09 -16.62
CA LYS A 130 8.41 25.02 -15.75
C LYS A 130 8.36 26.42 -16.39
N ILE A 131 7.66 27.35 -15.74
CA ILE A 131 7.70 28.77 -16.11
C ILE A 131 8.95 29.38 -15.47
N ASP A 132 9.91 29.79 -16.28
CA ASP A 132 11.05 30.62 -15.85
C ASP A 132 10.86 32.05 -16.39
N LYS A 133 11.53 33.02 -15.77
CA LYS A 133 11.47 34.47 -16.06
C LYS A 133 11.83 34.85 -17.51
N THR A 134 12.31 33.90 -18.31
CA THR A 134 12.74 34.09 -19.70
C THR A 134 11.87 33.37 -20.74
N GLY A 135 10.80 32.65 -20.32
CA GLY A 135 9.83 32.03 -21.24
C GLY A 135 9.40 30.61 -20.84
N VAL A 136 8.41 30.08 -21.56
CA VAL A 136 7.87 28.72 -21.36
C VAL A 136 8.86 27.69 -21.90
N LYS A 137 9.50 26.91 -21.03
CA LYS A 137 10.26 25.72 -21.45
C LYS A 137 9.46 24.46 -21.10
N VAL A 138 8.96 23.79 -22.13
CA VAL A 138 8.36 22.46 -22.00
C VAL A 138 9.50 21.47 -21.73
N GLN A 139 9.51 20.88 -20.53
CA GLN A 139 10.45 19.84 -20.17
C GLN A 139 9.75 18.50 -20.41
N THR A 140 10.05 17.88 -21.55
CA THR A 140 9.48 16.59 -21.96
C THR A 140 10.05 15.46 -21.08
N PRO A 141 9.22 14.49 -20.62
CA PRO A 141 9.69 13.38 -19.81
C PRO A 141 10.82 12.57 -20.48
N ALA A 142 11.70 11.99 -19.67
CA ALA A 142 12.83 11.19 -20.16
C ALA A 142 12.39 9.97 -20.98
N SER A 143 11.21 9.41 -20.67
CA SER A 143 10.57 8.32 -21.41
C SER A 143 10.25 8.68 -22.87
N ASN A 144 9.76 9.90 -23.11
CA ASN A 144 9.48 10.40 -24.46
C ASN A 144 10.77 10.71 -25.24
N LEU A 145 11.85 11.12 -24.56
CA LEU A 145 13.16 11.32 -25.20
C LEU A 145 13.78 9.99 -25.67
N GLU A 146 13.57 8.90 -24.93
CA GLU A 146 14.00 7.56 -25.36
C GLU A 146 13.16 7.02 -26.52
N GLN A 147 11.86 7.29 -26.55
CA GLN A 147 11.00 6.96 -27.70
C GLN A 147 11.38 7.74 -28.96
N LEU A 148 11.59 9.06 -28.85
CA LEU A 148 12.03 9.90 -29.97
C LEU A 148 13.42 9.50 -30.50
N LYS A 149 14.33 9.06 -29.63
CA LYS A 149 15.63 8.51 -30.06
C LYS A 149 15.51 7.16 -30.75
N LYS A 150 14.53 6.34 -30.38
CA LYS A 150 14.26 5.05 -31.05
C LYS A 150 13.57 5.23 -32.40
N GLU A 151 12.68 6.22 -32.53
CA GLU A 151 12.06 6.57 -33.81
C GLU A 151 13.10 7.14 -34.80
N ASN A 152 13.93 8.10 -34.37
CA ASN A 152 14.95 8.72 -35.24
C ASN A 152 16.12 7.81 -35.63
N ASN A 153 16.33 6.67 -34.95
CA ASN A 153 17.38 5.70 -35.31
C ASN A 153 16.87 4.59 -36.24
N ASN A 154 15.58 4.59 -36.57
CA ASN A 154 14.95 3.63 -37.47
C ASN A 154 14.54 4.27 -38.82
N GLU A 155 14.91 5.54 -39.05
CA GLU A 155 14.94 6.22 -40.35
C GLU A 155 16.38 6.33 -40.86
#